data_AF-A0A7M3ZVB1-F1
#
_entry.id   AF-A0A7M3ZVB1-F1
#
_cell.length_a   1.000
_cell.length_b   1.000
_cell.length_c   1.000
_cell.angle_alpha   90.00
_cell.angle_beta   90.00
_cell.angle_gamma   90.00
#
_symmetry.space_group_name_H-M   'P 1'
#
loop_
_entity.id
_entity.type
_entity.pdbx_description
1 polymer ?
#
loop_
_entity_poly.entity_id
_entity_poly.type
_entity_poly.pdbx_seq_one_letter_code
_entity_poly.pdbx_strand_id
1 'polypeptide(L)' 'MGEQKMIWTPGVNIAVGDGEMGQRYGSPYDAVIAGSDCIIVGSGIHRSENPSEVAKQYAQLSWQALLDR' A
#
# COMPACT_ATOMS: atom_id res chain seq x y z
N MET A 1 12.03 -11.66 14.32
CA MET A 1 10.62 -11.80 13.87
C MET A 1 10.44 -13.25 13.46
N GLY A 2 9.47 -13.99 14.01
CA GLY A 2 9.31 -15.42 13.73
C GLY A 2 8.65 -15.66 12.37
N GLU A 3 9.05 -16.71 11.68
CA GLU A 3 8.64 -17.13 10.31
C GLU A 3 7.13 -17.39 10.11
N GLN A 4 6.28 -17.06 11.08
CA GLN A 4 4.85 -17.39 11.10
C GLN A 4 3.93 -16.17 11.21
N LYS A 5 4.45 -14.93 11.16
CA LYS A 5 3.62 -13.72 11.28
C LYS A 5 3.69 -12.88 10.01
N MET A 6 2.54 -12.66 9.39
CA MET A 6 2.41 -11.70 8.29
C MET A 6 2.22 -10.28 8.83
N ILE A 7 2.95 -9.32 8.26
CA ILE A 7 2.83 -7.89 8.54
C ILE A 7 1.91 -7.25 7.51
N TRP A 8 0.75 -6.79 7.96
CA TRP A 8 -0.24 -6.13 7.12
C TRP A 8 -0.33 -4.66 7.50
N THR A 9 -0.17 -3.78 6.53
CA THR A 9 -0.02 -2.35 6.78
C THR A 9 -1.17 -1.55 6.17
N PRO A 10 -2.06 -0.97 6.99
CA PRO A 10 -3.09 -0.05 6.54
C PRO A 10 -2.56 1.39 6.41
N GLY A 11 -3.38 2.27 5.83
CA GLY A 11 -3.07 3.71 5.74
C GLY A 11 -2.00 4.02 4.71
N VAL A 12 -2.10 3.35 3.55
CA VAL A 12 -1.19 3.44 2.40
C VAL A 12 -1.91 4.10 1.23
N ASN A 13 -1.27 5.07 0.56
CA ASN A 13 -1.85 5.78 -0.58
C ASN A 13 -0.80 6.11 -1.66
N ILE A 14 -1.18 6.01 -2.94
CA ILE A 14 -0.34 6.39 -4.09
C ILE A 14 -0.25 7.92 -4.20
N ALA A 15 -1.33 8.63 -3.90
CA ALA A 15 -1.34 10.09 -3.89
C ALA A 15 -0.79 10.59 -2.57
N VAL A 16 0.32 11.33 -2.62
CA VAL A 16 0.98 11.94 -1.44
C VAL A 16 0.24 13.21 -0.96
N GLY A 17 -0.83 13.63 -1.65
CA GLY A 17 -1.64 14.80 -1.32
C GLY A 17 -3.00 14.40 -0.75
N ASP A 18 -3.36 15.00 0.39
CA ASP A 18 -4.67 14.95 1.07
C ASP A 18 -5.05 13.63 1.78
N GLY A 19 -4.09 12.76 2.06
CA GLY A 19 -4.29 11.69 3.02
C GLY A 19 -4.56 12.28 4.41
N GLU A 20 -5.81 12.18 4.88
CA GLU A 20 -6.24 12.56 6.23
C GLU A 20 -5.16 12.25 7.28
N MET A 21 -4.87 13.25 8.11
CA MET A 21 -3.88 13.27 9.19
C MET A 21 -3.90 11.95 9.97
N GLY A 22 -2.96 11.03 9.66
CA GLY A 22 -2.95 9.68 10.25
C GLY A 22 -2.32 8.57 9.38
N GLN A 23 -2.10 8.80 8.08
CA GLN A 23 -1.37 7.85 7.24
C GLN A 23 0.13 7.84 7.58
N ARG A 24 0.65 6.69 8.00
CA ARG A 24 2.03 6.54 8.52
C ARG A 24 3.05 6.06 7.50
N TYR A 25 2.62 5.37 6.45
CA TYR A 25 3.54 4.61 5.59
C TYR A 25 3.68 5.18 4.18
N GLY A 26 2.87 6.19 3.79
CA GLY A 26 3.00 6.80 2.47
C GLY A 26 2.65 5.83 1.34
N SER A 27 3.54 5.73 0.34
CA SER A 27 3.29 4.96 -0.89
C SER A 27 3.25 3.44 -0.65
N PRO A 28 2.53 2.67 -1.50
CA PRO A 28 2.55 1.20 -1.50
C PRO A 28 3.95 0.59 -1.51
N TYR A 29 4.87 1.23 -2.22
CA TYR A 29 6.24 0.76 -2.37
C TYR A 29 6.99 0.85 -1.04
N ASP A 30 6.92 2.01 -0.38
CA ASP A 30 7.62 2.26 0.88
C ASP A 30 7.15 1.33 2.00
N ALA A 31 5.83 1.09 2.07
CA ALA A 31 5.25 0.18 3.05
C ALA A 31 5.82 -1.24 2.93
N VAL A 32 5.97 -1.74 1.70
CA VAL A 32 6.54 -3.05 1.43
C VAL A 32 8.02 -3.06 1.77
N ILE A 33 8.84 -2.15 1.23
CA ILE A 33 10.29 -2.07 1.55
C ILE A 33 10.54 -2.07 3.06
N ALA A 34 9.74 -1.30 3.81
CA ALA A 34 9.89 -1.13 5.26
C ALA A 34 9.59 -2.38 6.11
N GLY A 35 8.96 -3.42 5.58
CA GLY A 35 8.59 -4.56 6.40
C GLY A 35 7.41 -5.37 5.91
N SER A 36 6.48 -4.75 5.19
CA SER A 36 5.13 -5.29 5.03
C SER A 36 5.09 -6.44 4.03
N ASP A 37 4.32 -7.48 4.36
CA ASP A 37 3.98 -8.58 3.45
C ASP A 37 2.74 -8.24 2.61
N CYS A 38 1.85 -7.40 3.16
CA CYS A 38 0.63 -6.97 2.48
C CYS A 38 0.25 -5.53 2.88
N ILE A 39 -0.43 -4.83 1.98
CA ILE A 39 -0.98 -3.49 2.22
C ILE A 39 -2.51 -3.53 2.22
N ILE A 40 -3.13 -2.69 3.05
CA ILE A 40 -4.58 -2.56 3.13
C ILE A 40 -4.96 -1.17 2.66
N VAL A 41 -5.73 -1.10 1.58
CA VAL A 41 -6.12 0.14 0.91
C VAL A 41 -7.64 0.27 0.90
N GLY A 42 -8.13 1.38 1.46
CA GLY A 42 -9.56 1.70 1.52
C GLY A 42 -9.96 2.74 0.49
N SER A 43 -10.21 3.97 0.95
CA SER A 43 -10.73 5.07 0.14
C SER A 43 -9.90 5.39 -1.10
N GLY A 44 -8.60 5.12 -1.07
CA GLY A 44 -7.70 5.24 -2.22
C GLY A 44 -8.13 4.40 -3.43
N ILE A 45 -8.84 3.28 -3.24
CA ILE A 45 -9.39 2.46 -4.34
C ILE A 45 -10.89 2.73 -4.50
N HIS A 46 -11.68 2.54 -3.44
CA HIS A 46 -13.14 2.48 -3.60
C HIS A 46 -13.83 3.84 -3.79
N ARG A 47 -13.13 4.97 -3.57
CA ARG A 47 -13.63 6.32 -3.89
C ARG A 47 -12.98 6.91 -5.16
N SER A 48 -12.12 6.15 -5.84
CA SER A 48 -11.51 6.60 -7.09
C SER A 48 -12.50 6.55 -8.25
N GLU A 49 -12.27 7.36 -9.27
CA GLU A 49 -13.08 7.39 -10.49
C GLU A 49 -13.02 6.05 -11.24
N ASN A 50 -11.88 5.34 -11.18
CA ASN A 50 -11.70 4.02 -11.77
C ASN A 50 -11.06 3.03 -10.77
N PRO A 51 -11.86 2.42 -9.89
CA PRO A 51 -11.35 1.53 -8.84
C PRO A 51 -10.53 0.35 -9.35
N SER A 52 -10.86 -0.17 -10.54
CA SER A 52 -10.14 -1.30 -11.14
C SER A 52 -8.74 -0.91 -11.59
N GLU A 53 -8.61 0.23 -12.27
CA GLU A 53 -7.29 0.76 -12.69
C GLU A 53 -6.43 1.14 -11.49
N VAL A 54 -7.02 1.80 -10.51
CA VAL A 54 -6.29 2.21 -9.31
C VAL A 54 -5.85 0.99 -8.49
N ALA A 55 -6.71 -0.02 -8.31
CA ALA A 55 -6.31 -1.27 -7.67
C ALA A 55 -5.14 -1.98 -8.37
N LYS A 56 -5.12 -1.97 -9.72
CA LYS A 56 -3.98 -2.50 -10.49
C LYS A 56 -2.69 -1.72 -10.22
N GLN A 57 -2.75 -0.41 -10.12
CA GLN A 57 -1.57 0.41 -9.77
C GLN A 57 -1.04 0.08 -8.38
N TYR A 58 -1.92 -0.04 -7.37
CA TYR A 58 -1.53 -0.47 -6.03
C TYR A 58 -0.85 -1.84 -6.04
N ALA A 59 -1.43 -2.80 -6.77
CA ALA A 59 -0.85 -4.14 -6.91
C ALA A 59 0.51 -4.13 -7.63
N GLN A 60 0.65 -3.34 -8.69
CA GLN A 60 1.91 -3.23 -9.44
C GLN A 60 3.02 -2.63 -8.58
N LEU A 61 2.74 -1.56 -7.83
CA LEU A 61 3.72 -0.91 -6.97
C LEU A 61 4.15 -1.78 -5.80
N SER A 62 3.20 -2.43 -5.12
CA SER A 62 3.52 -3.34 -4.01
C SER A 62 4.24 -4.60 -4.49
N TRP A 63 3.88 -5.14 -5.66
CA TRP A 63 4.58 -6.27 -6.27
C TRP A 63 6.00 -5.92 -6.68
N GLN A 64 6.22 -4.77 -7.31
CA GLN A 64 7.56 -4.31 -7.65
C GLN A 64 8.43 -4.19 -6.38
N ALA A 65 7.89 -3.62 -5.30
CA ALA A 65 8.61 -3.53 -4.04
C ALA A 65 8.95 -4.89 -3.41
N LEU A 66 8.11 -5.92 -3.60
CA LEU A 66 8.42 -7.29 -3.17
C LEU A 66 9.56 -7.90 -3.99
N LEU A 67 9.66 -7.59 -5.29
CA LEU A 67 10.74 -8.05 -6.15
C LEU A 67 12.07 -7.33 -5.89
N ASP A 68 12.01 -6.07 -5.45
CA ASP A 68 13.20 -5.25 -5.16
C ASP A 68 13.80 -5.50 -3.77
N ARG A 69 13.12 -6.29 -2.91
CA ARG A 69 13.55 -6.65 -1.56
C ARG A 69 14.60 -7.75 -1.51
#